data_AF-J6UBG4-F1
#
_entry.id   AF-J6UBG4-F1
#
_cell.length_a   1.000
_cell.length_b   1.000
_cell.length_c   1.000
_cell.angle_alpha   90.00
_cell.angle_beta   90.00
_cell.angle_gamma   90.00
#
_symmetry.space_group_name_H-M   'P 1'
#
loop_
_entity.id
_entity.type
_entity.pdbx_description
1 polymer ?
#
loop_
_entity_poly.entity_id
_entity_poly.type
_entity_poly.pdbx_seq_one_letter_code
_entity_poly.pdbx_strand_id
1 'polypeptide(L)'
;MSIAGSIGIVFAQKGMEKSMSWPGEVFAAASELATGSTHSATATEPVQVASAAAVAPPPAPVKKTPPANPVSDLTGPRAGTQLAQIAAPGATPTVAPTGTAAPTRAAATPGDVPAAAPPSALAPAPAPSAASVLEGPPCTNPAALGVSRVVEIDTTGAPGFGSQHFKQYDFLRPGEVVLTFDDGPWIGTTPMVLDALAKECVRATFFAIGKHATYYPEILRQVHEAGHTVGSHTWSHKNLAKLSLDEAKDEIEKGVAAVKQALGGPMAPFFRFPELRHPPEVVAYLGERNVGIFSTDLDSLDYKVKNPEQLVAKLMPRLKARGKGILLLHDQRHWTAKAVPHLLAELKANGFKIVHVVGKEPLDSLPAYDQMIAKDEKLPTAAASAGRPDSKVFRTIGQ
;
A
#
# COMPACT_ATOMS: atom_id res chain seq x y z
N MET A 1 37.36 -57.74 -25.53
CA MET A 1 36.60 -56.84 -26.43
C MET A 1 36.05 -55.72 -25.56
N SER A 2 36.68 -54.54 -25.45
CA SER A 2 36.57 -53.36 -26.34
C SER A 2 35.11 -53.11 -26.74
N ILE A 3 34.47 -51.96 -26.53
CA ILE A 3 34.88 -50.61 -26.98
C ILE A 3 34.33 -49.53 -26.04
N ALA A 4 35.10 -48.45 -25.87
CA ALA A 4 34.82 -47.24 -25.10
C ALA A 4 34.11 -46.15 -25.93
N GLY A 5 33.45 -45.20 -25.27
CA GLY A 5 32.97 -43.96 -25.86
C GLY A 5 32.70 -42.89 -24.81
N SER A 6 33.72 -42.06 -24.53
CA SER A 6 33.63 -40.83 -23.72
C SER A 6 33.64 -39.61 -24.65
N ILE A 7 32.75 -38.65 -24.43
CA ILE A 7 32.79 -37.33 -25.06
C ILE A 7 33.16 -36.31 -23.98
N GLY A 8 34.38 -35.78 -24.07
CA GLY A 8 34.82 -34.59 -23.36
C GLY A 8 34.68 -33.36 -24.26
N ILE A 9 34.23 -32.24 -23.69
CA ILE A 9 34.23 -30.93 -24.33
C ILE A 9 35.32 -30.08 -23.68
N VAL A 10 36.26 -29.65 -24.50
CA VAL A 10 37.42 -28.82 -24.18
C VAL A 10 37.04 -27.35 -24.29
N PHE A 11 37.39 -26.57 -23.27
CA PHE A 11 37.42 -25.11 -23.32
C PHE A 11 38.61 -24.63 -24.16
N ALA A 12 38.36 -23.76 -25.13
CA ALA A 12 39.39 -23.01 -25.83
C ALA A 12 39.26 -21.51 -25.52
N GLN A 13 40.29 -21.00 -24.87
CA GLN A 13 40.51 -19.61 -24.48
C GLN A 13 41.23 -18.91 -25.63
N LYS A 14 40.73 -17.75 -26.09
CA LYS A 14 41.51 -16.86 -26.97
C LYS A 14 41.25 -15.41 -26.58
N GLY A 15 42.28 -14.80 -26.00
CA GLY A 15 42.31 -13.37 -25.68
C GLY A 15 42.58 -12.51 -26.91
N MET A 16 42.21 -11.24 -26.80
CA MET A 16 42.78 -10.14 -27.55
C MET A 16 42.62 -8.87 -26.70
N GLU A 17 43.76 -8.38 -26.21
CA GLU A 17 43.95 -7.03 -25.67
C GLU A 17 43.83 -6.00 -26.80
N LYS A 18 43.29 -4.81 -26.47
CA LYS A 18 43.81 -3.53 -26.98
C LYS A 18 43.31 -2.36 -26.12
N SER A 19 44.29 -1.70 -25.53
CA SER A 19 44.27 -0.41 -24.83
C SER A 19 44.16 0.78 -25.80
N MET A 20 43.61 1.91 -25.32
CA MET A 20 43.97 3.34 -25.60
C MET A 20 42.73 4.21 -25.36
N SER A 21 42.64 4.97 -24.24
CA SER A 21 43.22 6.29 -23.92
C SER A 21 42.34 7.48 -24.31
N TRP A 22 42.00 8.29 -23.30
CA TRP A 22 41.25 9.55 -23.34
C TRP A 22 42.06 10.73 -23.93
N PRO A 23 41.39 11.83 -24.31
CA PRO A 23 41.46 13.07 -23.51
C PRO A 23 40.05 13.68 -23.31
N GLY A 24 39.71 14.50 -22.30
CA GLY A 24 40.27 15.83 -21.95
C GLY A 24 39.96 16.82 -23.08
N GLU A 25 39.29 17.97 -22.96
CA GLU A 25 39.14 18.91 -21.85
C GLU A 25 38.22 20.10 -22.27
N VAL A 26 37.61 20.78 -21.28
CA VAL A 26 37.18 22.21 -21.12
C VAL A 26 36.35 23.06 -22.13
N PHE A 27 35.29 23.66 -21.55
CA PHE A 27 34.73 25.03 -21.62
C PHE A 27 34.80 25.90 -22.90
N ALA A 28 33.65 26.46 -23.31
CA ALA A 28 33.35 27.91 -23.18
C ALA A 28 31.95 28.25 -23.75
N ALA A 29 31.25 29.13 -23.03
CA ALA A 29 30.03 29.81 -23.44
C ALA A 29 30.36 31.03 -24.32
N ALA A 30 29.46 31.37 -25.24
CA ALA A 30 29.34 32.75 -25.76
C ALA A 30 27.88 33.04 -26.13
N SER A 31 27.35 34.06 -25.47
CA SER A 31 26.13 34.78 -25.79
C SER A 31 26.55 36.05 -26.54
N GLU A 32 25.89 36.41 -27.64
CA GLU A 32 25.70 37.82 -27.99
C GLU A 32 24.59 38.03 -29.03
N LEU A 33 24.07 39.25 -28.98
CA LEU A 33 22.82 39.77 -29.49
C LEU A 33 22.97 40.48 -30.85
N ALA A 34 21.82 40.61 -31.52
CA ALA A 34 21.36 41.75 -32.33
C ALA A 34 22.10 42.12 -33.64
N THR A 35 21.35 42.20 -34.73
CA THR A 35 20.79 43.46 -35.29
C THR A 35 20.14 43.18 -36.64
N GLY A 36 19.03 43.87 -36.95
CA GLY A 36 18.34 43.78 -38.24
C GLY A 36 18.76 44.90 -39.20
N SER A 37 18.51 44.71 -40.49
CA SER A 37 17.91 45.74 -41.38
C SER A 37 17.53 45.17 -42.75
N THR A 38 16.27 45.40 -43.11
CA THR A 38 15.67 45.72 -44.43
C THR A 38 16.46 45.51 -45.74
N HIS A 39 15.84 44.83 -46.71
CA HIS A 39 15.44 45.43 -48.01
C HIS A 39 14.48 44.50 -48.81
N SER A 40 13.72 45.12 -49.71
CA SER A 40 12.52 44.61 -50.39
C SER A 40 12.71 44.52 -51.91
N ALA A 41 11.89 43.65 -52.53
CA ALA A 41 11.55 43.51 -53.97
C ALA A 41 12.59 42.76 -54.83
N THR A 42 12.24 41.81 -55.72
CA THR A 42 11.10 41.68 -56.65
C THR A 42 10.80 40.22 -57.07
N ALA A 43 9.56 40.01 -57.54
CA ALA A 43 8.86 38.90 -58.26
C ALA A 43 9.69 37.78 -58.98
N THR A 44 9.20 36.56 -59.25
CA THR A 44 7.92 36.18 -59.92
C THR A 44 7.66 34.64 -59.86
N GLU A 45 6.38 34.28 -59.73
CA GLU A 45 5.65 33.12 -60.32
C GLU A 45 5.71 31.69 -59.72
N PRO A 46 4.63 30.89 -59.88
CA PRO A 46 4.09 30.01 -58.82
C PRO A 46 4.16 28.51 -59.13
N VAL A 47 4.06 27.67 -58.09
CA VAL A 47 3.71 26.24 -58.24
C VAL A 47 2.58 25.87 -57.28
N GLN A 48 1.58 25.21 -57.87
CA GLN A 48 0.30 24.76 -57.33
C GLN A 48 0.43 23.90 -56.07
N VAL A 49 -0.42 24.16 -55.07
CA VAL A 49 -0.70 23.22 -53.99
C VAL A 49 -1.99 22.49 -54.33
N ALA A 50 -1.87 21.20 -54.64
CA ALA A 50 -3.01 20.31 -54.80
C ALA A 50 -3.65 20.02 -53.43
N SER A 51 -4.93 20.33 -53.34
CA SER A 51 -5.84 19.90 -52.28
C SER A 51 -6.01 18.37 -52.36
N ALA A 52 -5.72 17.67 -51.27
CA ALA A 52 -6.07 16.27 -51.09
C ALA A 52 -7.14 16.15 -50.00
N ALA A 53 -8.25 15.54 -50.41
CA ALA A 53 -9.51 15.44 -49.70
C ALA A 53 -9.43 14.69 -48.36
N ALA A 54 -10.30 15.10 -47.46
CA ALA A 54 -10.62 14.42 -46.22
C ALA A 54 -11.15 13.00 -46.49
N VAL A 55 -10.51 12.00 -45.90
CA VAL A 55 -10.99 10.62 -45.85
C VAL A 55 -11.98 10.50 -44.70
N ALA A 56 -13.23 10.12 -45.02
CA ALA A 56 -14.28 9.87 -44.04
C ALA A 56 -13.96 8.64 -43.16
N PRO A 57 -14.30 8.66 -41.85
CA PRO A 57 -14.09 7.52 -40.97
C PRO A 57 -15.08 6.37 -41.25
N PRO A 58 -14.68 5.11 -41.00
CA PRO A 58 -15.54 3.93 -41.19
C PRO A 58 -16.71 3.89 -40.18
N PRO A 59 -17.83 3.24 -40.53
CA PRO A 59 -19.02 3.19 -39.67
C PRO A 59 -18.80 2.39 -38.39
N ALA A 60 -19.43 2.86 -37.30
CA ALA A 60 -19.39 2.23 -35.98
C ALA A 60 -20.06 0.84 -35.97
N PRO A 61 -19.58 -0.10 -35.14
CA PRO A 61 -20.18 -1.42 -35.03
C PRO A 61 -21.55 -1.38 -34.32
N VAL A 62 -22.51 -2.09 -34.90
CA VAL A 62 -23.89 -2.28 -34.42
C VAL A 62 -23.89 -2.95 -33.04
N LYS A 63 -24.51 -2.31 -32.06
CA LYS A 63 -24.78 -2.90 -30.73
C LYS A 63 -25.81 -4.02 -30.89
N LYS A 64 -25.42 -5.26 -30.58
CA LYS A 64 -26.37 -6.35 -30.31
C LYS A 64 -26.87 -6.22 -28.88
N THR A 65 -28.16 -5.96 -28.74
CA THR A 65 -28.93 -6.01 -27.49
C THR A 65 -29.01 -7.46 -27.00
N PRO A 66 -28.67 -7.77 -25.74
CA PRO A 66 -29.03 -9.05 -25.14
C PRO A 66 -30.53 -9.08 -24.77
N PRO A 67 -31.21 -10.24 -24.85
CA PRO A 67 -32.62 -10.35 -24.52
C PRO A 67 -32.87 -10.15 -23.02
N ALA A 68 -34.00 -9.51 -22.73
CA ALA A 68 -34.55 -9.34 -21.39
C ALA A 68 -34.93 -10.71 -20.79
N ASN A 69 -34.48 -10.98 -19.57
CA ASN A 69 -35.07 -12.03 -18.73
C ASN A 69 -36.10 -11.40 -17.78
N PRO A 70 -37.25 -12.07 -17.57
CA PRO A 70 -38.38 -11.49 -16.88
C PRO A 70 -38.12 -11.33 -15.37
N VAL A 71 -38.55 -10.18 -14.88
CA VAL A 71 -38.74 -9.87 -13.47
C VAL A 71 -39.95 -10.67 -12.99
N SER A 72 -39.78 -11.50 -11.96
CA SER A 72 -40.92 -12.01 -11.20
C SER A 72 -41.12 -11.14 -9.98
N ASP A 73 -42.18 -10.34 -10.03
CA ASP A 73 -42.85 -9.72 -8.90
C ASP A 73 -43.28 -10.77 -7.88
N LEU A 74 -42.95 -10.53 -6.61
CA LEU A 74 -43.77 -10.98 -5.49
C LEU A 74 -43.87 -9.83 -4.47
N THR A 75 -44.89 -9.01 -4.68
CA THR A 75 -45.50 -8.15 -3.66
C THR A 75 -46.45 -9.00 -2.80
N GLY A 76 -46.54 -8.72 -1.49
CA GLY A 76 -47.26 -9.49 -0.46
C GLY A 76 -48.81 -9.48 -0.58
N PRO A 77 -49.55 -9.95 0.45
CA PRO A 77 -49.58 -9.29 1.76
C PRO A 77 -49.75 -10.19 3.02
N ARG A 78 -49.71 -9.50 4.17
CA ARG A 78 -49.87 -9.92 5.57
C ARG A 78 -51.20 -10.64 5.92
N ALA A 79 -51.13 -11.55 6.89
CA ALA A 79 -52.01 -11.73 8.07
C ALA A 79 -51.39 -12.89 8.90
N GLY A 80 -51.32 -12.97 10.22
CA GLY A 80 -51.94 -12.25 11.34
C GLY A 80 -52.25 -13.29 12.42
N THR A 81 -51.83 -13.06 13.67
CA THR A 81 -52.25 -13.78 14.92
C THR A 81 -51.77 -15.25 15.03
N GLN A 82 -51.24 -15.75 16.16
CA GLN A 82 -51.91 -15.83 17.45
C GLN A 82 -50.94 -16.18 18.60
N LEU A 83 -51.17 -15.55 19.75
CA LEU A 83 -50.62 -15.85 21.07
C LEU A 83 -51.09 -17.23 21.58
N ALA A 84 -50.21 -17.94 22.29
CA ALA A 84 -50.64 -18.88 23.34
C ALA A 84 -49.53 -19.05 24.41
N GLN A 85 -49.72 -18.38 25.55
CA GLN A 85 -49.20 -18.80 26.86
C GLN A 85 -50.08 -19.93 27.39
N ILE A 86 -49.53 -21.04 27.91
CA ILE A 86 -50.10 -21.73 29.08
C ILE A 86 -49.04 -22.55 29.85
N ALA A 87 -48.82 -22.12 31.10
CA ALA A 87 -48.58 -22.83 32.37
C ALA A 87 -47.64 -24.06 32.53
N ALA A 88 -46.84 -23.97 33.60
CA ALA A 88 -46.19 -25.06 34.34
C ALA A 88 -47.17 -25.87 35.22
N PRO A 89 -46.72 -27.02 35.75
CA PRO A 89 -46.49 -27.19 37.20
C PRO A 89 -45.11 -27.85 37.45
N GLY A 90 -44.40 -27.72 38.58
CA GLY A 90 -44.78 -27.57 39.98
C GLY A 90 -44.32 -28.82 40.74
N ALA A 91 -43.27 -28.70 41.58
CA ALA A 91 -43.04 -29.38 42.87
C ALA A 91 -41.55 -29.66 43.19
N THR A 92 -41.12 -29.08 44.31
CA THR A 92 -39.91 -29.32 45.11
C THR A 92 -39.94 -30.68 45.84
N PRO A 93 -38.84 -31.10 46.51
CA PRO A 93 -38.82 -30.83 47.95
C PRO A 93 -37.47 -30.34 48.53
N THR A 94 -37.64 -29.53 49.56
CA THR A 94 -36.73 -28.97 50.57
C THR A 94 -36.19 -30.03 51.53
N VAL A 95 -34.93 -29.92 51.97
CA VAL A 95 -34.52 -30.07 53.39
C VAL A 95 -33.39 -29.08 53.68
N ALA A 96 -33.53 -28.36 54.79
CA ALA A 96 -32.65 -27.29 55.28
C ALA A 96 -31.86 -27.76 56.56
N PRO A 97 -31.25 -26.90 57.40
CA PRO A 97 -29.82 -26.98 57.74
C PRO A 97 -29.54 -27.18 59.24
N THR A 98 -28.27 -27.28 59.63
CA THR A 98 -27.77 -27.06 61.02
C THR A 98 -26.43 -26.32 60.90
N GLY A 99 -26.28 -25.09 61.42
CA GLY A 99 -25.91 -24.74 62.81
C GLY A 99 -24.38 -24.80 62.96
N THR A 100 -23.62 -23.83 63.49
CA THR A 100 -23.86 -22.86 64.57
C THR A 100 -22.72 -21.82 64.61
N ALA A 101 -22.98 -20.68 65.24
CA ALA A 101 -22.18 -19.45 65.28
C ALA A 101 -21.00 -19.43 66.30
N ALA A 102 -20.02 -18.55 66.00
CA ALA A 102 -19.26 -17.54 66.81
C ALA A 102 -18.91 -17.79 68.32
N PRO A 103 -17.84 -17.17 68.87
CA PRO A 103 -17.83 -15.71 69.13
C PRO A 103 -16.48 -14.97 69.00
N THR A 104 -16.62 -13.64 68.97
CA THR A 104 -15.63 -12.55 68.97
C THR A 104 -14.96 -12.35 70.33
N ARG A 105 -13.69 -11.86 70.37
CA ARG A 105 -13.24 -10.93 71.42
C ARG A 105 -12.06 -10.06 70.97
N ALA A 106 -12.02 -8.85 71.52
CA ALA A 106 -11.30 -7.67 71.06
C ALA A 106 -9.91 -7.44 71.69
N ALA A 107 -9.10 -6.66 70.95
CA ALA A 107 -8.14 -5.60 71.32
C ALA A 107 -6.97 -5.86 72.30
N ALA A 108 -5.73 -5.61 71.82
CA ALA A 108 -4.70 -4.75 72.46
C ALA A 108 -3.46 -4.57 71.55
N THR A 109 -3.07 -3.32 71.26
CA THR A 109 -1.68 -2.85 70.97
C THR A 109 -1.07 -2.31 72.29
N PRO A 110 0.25 -2.03 72.46
CA PRO A 110 1.27 -1.65 71.46
C PRO A 110 2.70 -2.23 71.67
N GLY A 111 3.60 -1.97 70.70
CA GLY A 111 5.04 -2.19 70.85
C GLY A 111 5.81 -1.88 69.55
N ASP A 112 6.34 -0.66 69.47
CA ASP A 112 7.16 -0.11 68.39
C ASP A 112 8.45 -0.90 68.09
N VAL A 113 8.68 -1.20 66.80
CA VAL A 113 10.01 -1.36 66.21
C VAL A 113 9.97 -0.70 64.82
N PRO A 114 10.88 0.23 64.47
CA PRO A 114 10.78 1.00 63.24
C PRO A 114 11.13 0.13 62.02
N ALA A 115 10.13 -0.15 61.19
CA ALA A 115 10.32 -0.75 59.88
C ALA A 115 10.76 0.34 58.88
N ALA A 116 11.89 0.07 58.22
CA ALA A 116 12.47 0.92 57.19
C ALA A 116 11.49 1.21 56.04
N ALA A 117 11.47 2.46 55.59
CA ALA A 117 10.64 2.92 54.48
C ALA A 117 10.96 2.14 53.19
N PRO A 118 9.95 1.69 52.42
CA PRO A 118 10.19 1.16 51.09
C PRO A 118 10.60 2.31 50.15
N PRO A 119 11.49 2.06 49.17
CA PRO A 119 11.86 3.07 48.19
C PRO A 119 10.62 3.46 47.36
N SER A 120 10.42 4.76 47.23
CA SER A 120 9.39 5.38 46.41
C SER A 120 9.46 4.82 44.99
N ALA A 121 8.48 4.01 44.60
CA ALA A 121 8.35 3.54 43.23
C ALA A 121 8.06 4.76 42.34
N LEU A 122 9.03 5.13 41.51
CA LEU A 122 8.84 6.09 40.42
C LEU A 122 7.64 5.62 39.60
N ALA A 123 6.60 6.45 39.57
CA ALA A 123 5.44 6.23 38.71
C ALA A 123 5.92 6.04 37.26
N PRO A 124 5.38 5.07 36.50
CA PRO A 124 5.72 4.93 35.10
C PRO A 124 5.34 6.22 34.37
N ALA A 125 6.27 6.73 33.58
CA ALA A 125 6.03 7.90 32.72
C ALA A 125 4.75 7.66 31.89
N PRO A 126 3.90 8.68 31.69
CA PRO A 126 2.70 8.52 30.91
C PRO A 126 3.09 8.09 29.49
N ALA A 127 2.44 7.03 28.99
CA ALA A 127 2.58 6.61 27.61
C ALA A 127 2.27 7.80 26.68
N PRO A 128 3.05 7.99 25.60
CA PRO A 128 2.79 9.10 24.68
C PRO A 128 1.37 8.95 24.12
N SER A 129 0.60 10.03 24.21
CA SER A 129 -0.72 10.15 23.60
C SER A 129 -0.63 9.86 22.10
N ALA A 130 -1.58 9.08 21.57
CA ALA A 130 -1.68 8.68 20.16
C ALA A 130 -1.69 9.87 19.16
N ALA A 131 -1.83 11.10 19.64
CA ALA A 131 -1.72 12.31 18.83
C ALA A 131 -0.29 12.64 18.36
N SER A 132 0.76 12.06 18.94
CA SER A 132 2.16 12.43 18.63
C SER A 132 2.82 11.65 17.49
N VAL A 133 2.11 10.74 16.82
CA VAL A 133 2.68 9.85 15.77
C VAL A 133 2.47 10.42 14.35
N LEU A 134 1.87 11.62 14.21
CA LEU A 134 1.54 12.19 12.89
C LEU A 134 2.59 13.17 12.33
N GLU A 135 3.58 13.57 13.12
CA GLU A 135 4.73 14.34 12.62
C GLU A 135 5.88 13.43 12.20
N GLY A 136 5.89 13.03 10.92
CA GLY A 136 7.13 12.59 10.27
C GLY A 136 8.23 13.66 10.31
N PRO A 137 9.48 13.34 9.94
CA PRO A 137 10.63 14.24 10.07
C PRO A 137 10.35 15.64 9.48
N PRO A 138 10.79 16.74 10.14
CA PRO A 138 10.54 18.09 9.63
C PRO A 138 11.21 18.28 8.27
N CYS A 139 10.40 18.71 7.29
CA CYS A 139 10.84 18.97 5.92
C CYS A 139 11.86 20.12 5.88
N THR A 140 13.05 19.86 5.34
CA THR A 140 14.12 20.86 5.21
C THR A 140 14.14 21.57 3.86
N ASN A 141 13.29 21.16 2.91
CA ASN A 141 13.22 21.74 1.57
C ASN A 141 12.08 22.77 1.47
N PRO A 142 12.37 24.08 1.47
CA PRO A 142 11.34 25.13 1.43
C PRO A 142 10.60 25.20 0.09
N ALA A 143 11.16 24.60 -0.96
CA ALA A 143 10.54 24.52 -2.28
C ALA A 143 9.80 23.20 -2.49
N ALA A 144 9.73 22.30 -1.51
CA ALA A 144 9.11 20.98 -1.67
C ALA A 144 7.63 21.06 -2.12
N LEU A 145 7.17 20.04 -2.86
CA LEU A 145 5.76 19.91 -3.22
C LEU A 145 4.84 19.86 -1.99
N GLY A 146 5.26 19.13 -0.96
CA GLY A 146 4.58 19.04 0.33
C GLY A 146 3.22 18.33 0.28
N VAL A 147 2.66 18.06 1.46
CA VAL A 147 1.27 17.64 1.61
C VAL A 147 0.38 18.87 1.70
N SER A 148 -0.57 19.01 0.77
CA SER A 148 -1.46 20.18 0.73
C SER A 148 -2.55 20.15 1.81
N ARG A 149 -3.03 18.96 2.15
CA ARG A 149 -3.93 18.67 3.27
C ARG A 149 -3.94 17.18 3.57
N VAL A 150 -4.36 16.86 4.78
CA VAL A 150 -4.65 15.50 5.22
C VAL A 150 -6.16 15.28 5.20
N VAL A 151 -6.59 14.12 4.72
CA VAL A 151 -7.98 13.65 4.74
C VAL A 151 -8.06 12.48 5.69
N GLU A 152 -8.80 12.66 6.77
CA GLU A 152 -9.20 11.57 7.66
C GLU A 152 -10.44 10.88 7.09
N ILE A 153 -10.42 9.55 7.00
CA ILE A 153 -11.51 8.73 6.49
C ILE A 153 -12.09 7.87 7.61
N ASP A 154 -13.39 8.00 7.83
CA ASP A 154 -14.18 7.03 8.58
C ASP A 154 -14.51 5.84 7.67
N THR A 155 -14.07 4.64 8.06
CA THR A 155 -14.19 3.42 7.27
C THR A 155 -15.36 2.53 7.69
N THR A 156 -16.24 3.03 8.56
CA THR A 156 -17.41 2.30 9.03
C THR A 156 -18.27 1.81 7.86
N GLY A 157 -18.55 0.49 7.81
CA GLY A 157 -19.36 -0.12 6.76
C GLY A 157 -18.71 -0.24 5.38
N ALA A 158 -17.36 -0.21 5.31
CA ALA A 158 -16.57 -0.39 4.09
C ALA A 158 -16.90 0.57 2.93
N PRO A 159 -16.75 1.89 3.13
CA PRO A 159 -16.88 2.84 2.03
C PRO A 159 -15.81 2.57 0.97
N GLY A 160 -16.21 2.70 -0.30
CA GLY A 160 -15.34 2.54 -1.45
C GLY A 160 -14.88 3.88 -2.01
N PHE A 161 -13.62 3.95 -2.45
CA PHE A 161 -12.99 5.15 -3.03
C PHE A 161 -12.33 4.83 -4.38
N GLY A 162 -12.32 5.79 -5.31
CA GLY A 162 -11.75 5.64 -6.64
C GLY A 162 -12.80 5.27 -7.69
N SER A 163 -13.06 6.23 -8.57
CA SER A 163 -14.22 6.24 -9.47
C SER A 163 -14.23 5.16 -10.56
N GLN A 164 -13.13 4.40 -10.73
CA GLN A 164 -13.13 3.24 -11.61
C GLN A 164 -14.16 2.20 -11.16
N HIS A 165 -14.40 2.07 -9.86
CA HIS A 165 -15.36 1.11 -9.29
C HIS A 165 -16.29 1.73 -8.24
N PHE A 166 -15.82 2.71 -7.47
CA PHE A 166 -16.59 3.33 -6.38
C PHE A 166 -16.76 4.82 -6.62
N LYS A 167 -18.00 5.23 -6.92
CA LYS A 167 -18.35 6.61 -7.24
C LYS A 167 -19.12 7.32 -6.13
N GLN A 168 -19.41 6.62 -5.02
CA GLN A 168 -20.22 7.19 -3.94
C GLN A 168 -19.50 8.36 -3.26
N TYR A 169 -18.19 8.25 -3.05
CA TYR A 169 -17.40 9.22 -2.31
C TYR A 169 -16.29 9.81 -3.20
N ASP A 170 -16.32 11.12 -3.38
CA ASP A 170 -15.30 11.89 -4.08
C ASP A 170 -14.82 13.02 -3.16
N PHE A 171 -13.75 12.73 -2.42
CA PHE A 171 -13.16 13.67 -1.47
C PHE A 171 -12.11 14.60 -2.09
N LEU A 172 -11.74 14.39 -3.35
CA LEU A 172 -10.70 15.16 -4.03
C LEU A 172 -11.27 16.40 -4.71
N ARG A 173 -10.58 17.53 -4.58
CA ARG A 173 -10.86 18.76 -5.30
C ARG A 173 -10.13 18.77 -6.64
N PRO A 174 -10.53 19.60 -7.62
CA PRO A 174 -9.76 19.78 -8.84
C PRO A 174 -8.28 20.11 -8.54
N GLY A 175 -7.36 19.46 -9.24
CA GLY A 175 -5.92 19.59 -9.04
C GLY A 175 -5.36 18.72 -7.90
N GLU A 176 -6.17 17.96 -7.17
CA GLU A 176 -5.68 17.12 -6.07
C GLU A 176 -5.39 15.67 -6.49
N VAL A 177 -4.34 15.12 -5.89
CA VAL A 177 -3.84 13.79 -6.21
C VAL A 177 -3.51 13.03 -4.93
N VAL A 178 -3.90 11.76 -4.86
CA VAL A 178 -3.41 10.81 -3.85
C VAL A 178 -2.47 9.84 -4.54
N LEU A 179 -1.25 9.71 -4.01
CA LEU A 179 -0.29 8.71 -4.48
C LEU A 179 -0.51 7.42 -3.71
N THR A 180 -0.72 6.32 -4.43
CA THR A 180 -0.84 4.99 -3.83
C THR A 180 0.14 4.01 -4.48
N PHE A 181 0.74 3.17 -3.65
CA PHE A 181 1.71 2.15 -4.07
C PHE A 181 1.27 0.77 -3.59
N ASP A 182 1.14 -0.18 -4.51
CA ASP A 182 0.76 -1.55 -4.22
C ASP A 182 1.97 -2.49 -4.26
N ASP A 183 1.81 -3.63 -3.61
CA ASP A 183 2.66 -4.83 -3.66
C ASP A 183 3.98 -4.78 -2.90
N GLY A 184 4.40 -3.64 -2.37
CA GLY A 184 5.57 -3.56 -1.49
C GLY A 184 5.41 -4.33 -0.16
N PRO A 185 6.46 -4.32 0.69
CA PRO A 185 7.78 -3.71 0.46
C PRO A 185 8.71 -4.60 -0.39
N TRP A 186 9.72 -3.99 -1.02
CA TRP A 186 10.78 -4.71 -1.72
C TRP A 186 12.15 -4.05 -1.53
N ILE A 187 13.18 -4.87 -1.38
CA ILE A 187 14.56 -4.41 -1.23
C ILE A 187 15.01 -3.60 -2.45
N GLY A 188 15.64 -2.45 -2.20
CA GLY A 188 16.13 -1.53 -3.22
C GLY A 188 15.06 -0.57 -3.74
N THR A 189 13.90 -1.05 -4.21
CA THR A 189 12.92 -0.18 -4.88
C THR A 189 12.01 0.59 -3.93
N THR A 190 11.48 -0.02 -2.87
CA THR A 190 10.65 0.69 -1.88
C THR A 190 11.45 1.80 -1.18
N PRO A 191 12.70 1.58 -0.72
CA PRO A 191 13.54 2.66 -0.18
C PRO A 191 13.79 3.80 -1.18
N MET A 192 13.99 3.50 -2.47
CA MET A 192 14.12 4.55 -3.51
C MET A 192 12.85 5.41 -3.65
N VAL A 193 11.67 4.79 -3.55
CA VAL A 193 10.39 5.52 -3.52
C VAL A 193 10.31 6.41 -2.29
N LEU A 194 10.63 5.88 -1.11
CA LEU A 194 10.66 6.65 0.14
C LEU A 194 11.59 7.86 0.07
N ASP A 195 12.81 7.67 -0.45
CA ASP A 195 13.78 8.75 -0.63
C ASP A 195 13.24 9.86 -1.55
N ALA A 196 12.53 9.49 -2.61
CA ALA A 196 11.94 10.45 -3.54
C ALA A 196 10.78 11.22 -2.89
N LEU A 197 9.91 10.53 -2.14
CA LEU A 197 8.80 11.15 -1.40
C LEU A 197 9.32 12.10 -0.31
N ALA A 198 10.36 11.70 0.42
CA ALA A 198 10.98 12.50 1.47
C ALA A 198 11.59 13.81 0.93
N LYS A 199 12.27 13.78 -0.22
CA LYS A 199 12.86 14.98 -0.86
C LYS A 199 11.83 16.05 -1.23
N GLU A 200 10.61 15.64 -1.54
CA GLU A 200 9.49 16.52 -1.86
C GLU A 200 8.50 16.67 -0.68
N CYS A 201 8.84 16.12 0.49
CA CYS A 201 8.04 16.22 1.72
C CYS A 201 6.57 15.81 1.54
N VAL A 202 6.35 14.82 0.67
CA VAL A 202 5.04 14.28 0.36
C VAL A 202 4.83 12.97 1.11
N ARG A 203 3.56 12.64 1.39
CA ARG A 203 3.17 11.35 1.97
C ARG A 203 2.26 10.61 1.01
N ALA A 204 2.39 9.29 0.98
CA ALA A 204 1.62 8.39 0.12
C ALA A 204 0.90 7.32 0.96
N THR A 205 0.07 6.52 0.30
CA THR A 205 -0.56 5.33 0.89
C THR A 205 0.02 4.07 0.26
N PHE A 206 0.49 3.13 1.07
CA PHE A 206 1.07 1.86 0.64
C PHE A 206 0.11 0.72 0.98
N PHE A 207 -0.25 -0.11 -0.01
CA PHE A 207 -1.02 -1.32 0.18
C PHE A 207 -0.07 -2.52 0.10
N ALA A 208 0.39 -2.97 1.26
CA ALA A 208 1.42 -3.99 1.35
C ALA A 208 0.85 -5.40 1.21
N ILE A 209 1.59 -6.28 0.53
CA ILE A 209 1.32 -7.72 0.53
C ILE A 209 1.86 -8.32 1.83
N GLY A 210 1.05 -9.07 2.55
CA GLY A 210 1.42 -9.65 3.84
C GLY A 210 2.71 -10.49 3.79
N LYS A 211 2.87 -11.35 2.78
CA LYS A 211 4.12 -12.11 2.59
C LYS A 211 5.34 -11.21 2.45
N HIS A 212 5.25 -10.13 1.67
CA HIS A 212 6.37 -9.21 1.51
C HIS A 212 6.67 -8.46 2.81
N ALA A 213 5.64 -8.13 3.59
CA ALA A 213 5.81 -7.57 4.94
C ALA A 213 6.59 -8.53 5.86
N THR A 214 6.40 -9.86 5.74
CA THR A 214 7.22 -10.84 6.50
C THR A 214 8.64 -11.01 5.97
N TYR A 215 8.90 -10.67 4.70
CA TYR A 215 10.23 -10.79 4.11
C TYR A 215 11.11 -9.59 4.42
N TYR A 216 10.52 -8.39 4.45
CA TYR A 216 11.22 -7.12 4.67
C TYR A 216 10.47 -6.24 5.69
N PRO A 217 10.23 -6.72 6.92
CA PRO A 217 9.47 -5.99 7.93
C PRO A 217 10.11 -4.65 8.28
N GLU A 218 11.45 -4.58 8.26
CA GLU A 218 12.21 -3.36 8.51
C GLU A 218 11.94 -2.26 7.49
N ILE A 219 11.73 -2.62 6.21
CA ILE A 219 11.41 -1.65 5.16
C ILE A 219 9.98 -1.13 5.34
N LEU A 220 9.02 -2.01 5.63
CA LEU A 220 7.65 -1.56 5.85
C LEU A 220 7.51 -0.69 7.10
N ARG A 221 8.28 -0.98 8.16
CA ARG A 221 8.38 -0.11 9.33
C ARG A 221 8.94 1.27 8.97
N GLN A 222 9.96 1.35 8.11
CA GLN A 222 10.47 2.63 7.61
C GLN A 222 9.40 3.42 6.85
N VAL A 223 8.59 2.75 6.02
CA VAL A 223 7.44 3.40 5.34
C VAL A 223 6.52 4.06 6.36
N HIS A 224 6.16 3.33 7.43
CA HIS A 224 5.26 3.83 8.46
C HIS A 224 5.89 4.94 9.32
N GLU A 225 7.14 4.78 9.76
CA GLU A 225 7.88 5.78 10.54
C GLU A 225 8.15 7.07 9.76
N ALA A 226 8.17 7.03 8.42
CA ALA A 226 8.21 8.21 7.56
C ALA A 226 6.87 8.97 7.52
N GLY A 227 5.83 8.48 8.21
CA GLY A 227 4.50 9.08 8.28
C GLY A 227 3.64 8.77 7.05
N HIS A 228 3.94 7.70 6.31
CA HIS A 228 3.05 7.20 5.26
C HIS A 228 1.94 6.33 5.83
N THR A 229 0.83 6.28 5.11
CA THR A 229 -0.29 5.42 5.46
C THR A 229 -0.03 4.03 4.92
N VAL A 230 -0.17 3.01 5.78
CA VAL A 230 0.00 1.62 5.38
C VAL A 230 -1.31 0.87 5.57
N GLY A 231 -1.84 0.32 4.47
CA GLY A 231 -2.96 -0.61 4.44
C GLY A 231 -2.54 -1.99 3.92
N SER A 232 -3.50 -2.88 3.74
CA SER A 232 -3.25 -4.28 3.32
C SER A 232 -3.70 -4.55 1.89
N HIS A 233 -2.97 -5.45 1.22
CA HIS A 233 -3.23 -5.91 -0.15
C HIS A 233 -3.27 -7.44 -0.25
N THR A 234 -3.95 -8.08 0.71
CA THR A 234 -3.97 -9.54 0.94
C THR A 234 -2.64 -10.13 1.40
N TRP A 235 -2.67 -11.41 1.77
CA TRP A 235 -1.51 -12.17 2.18
C TRP A 235 -0.56 -12.47 1.01
N SER A 236 -1.09 -12.95 -0.11
CA SER A 236 -0.28 -13.49 -1.20
C SER A 236 -0.65 -12.99 -2.59
N HIS A 237 -1.42 -11.90 -2.67
CA HIS A 237 -1.87 -11.27 -3.92
C HIS A 237 -2.75 -12.21 -4.76
N LYS A 238 -3.57 -13.05 -4.11
CA LYS A 238 -4.56 -13.86 -4.84
C LYS A 238 -5.74 -13.01 -5.28
N ASN A 239 -6.25 -13.30 -6.47
CA ASN A 239 -7.51 -12.77 -6.94
C ASN A 239 -8.66 -13.39 -6.13
N LEU A 240 -9.24 -12.61 -5.22
CA LEU A 240 -10.27 -13.08 -4.28
C LEU A 240 -11.56 -13.53 -4.98
N ALA A 241 -11.81 -13.09 -6.22
CA ALA A 241 -12.96 -13.54 -7.01
C ALA A 241 -12.85 -14.99 -7.50
N LYS A 242 -11.70 -15.65 -7.28
CA LYS A 242 -11.45 -17.06 -7.65
C LYS A 242 -11.40 -17.99 -6.44
N LEU A 243 -11.67 -17.46 -5.25
CA LEU A 243 -11.58 -18.18 -3.98
C LEU A 243 -12.98 -18.36 -3.39
N SER A 244 -13.14 -19.36 -2.52
CA SER A 244 -14.28 -19.38 -1.60
C SER A 244 -14.21 -18.20 -0.62
N LEU A 245 -15.34 -17.86 -0.01
CA LEU A 245 -15.40 -16.75 0.96
C LEU A 245 -14.42 -16.97 2.13
N ASP A 246 -14.29 -18.19 2.64
CA ASP A 246 -13.40 -18.47 3.76
C ASP A 246 -11.92 -18.35 3.36
N GLU A 247 -11.54 -18.79 2.17
CA GLU A 247 -10.20 -18.58 1.63
C GLU A 247 -9.90 -17.10 1.37
N ALA A 248 -10.89 -16.33 0.93
CA ALA A 248 -10.75 -14.89 0.75
C ALA A 248 -10.56 -14.16 2.09
N LYS A 249 -11.33 -14.54 3.12
CA LYS A 249 -11.14 -14.05 4.50
C LYS A 249 -9.74 -14.40 5.01
N ASP A 250 -9.29 -15.63 4.81
CA ASP A 250 -7.95 -16.06 5.20
C ASP A 250 -6.83 -15.24 4.53
N GLU A 251 -6.95 -14.95 3.23
CA GLU A 251 -6.02 -14.06 2.53
C GLU A 251 -6.03 -12.63 3.09
N ILE A 252 -7.20 -12.09 3.44
CA ILE A 252 -7.31 -10.74 4.02
C ILE A 252 -6.67 -10.70 5.41
N GLU A 253 -7.08 -11.61 6.30
CA GLU A 253 -6.70 -11.58 7.70
C GLU A 253 -5.24 -11.93 7.94
N LYS A 254 -4.67 -12.87 7.18
CA LYS A 254 -3.22 -13.11 7.19
C LYS A 254 -2.45 -11.89 6.69
N GLY A 255 -2.96 -11.20 5.67
CA GLY A 255 -2.38 -9.95 5.19
C GLY A 255 -2.37 -8.86 6.28
N VAL A 256 -3.52 -8.65 6.92
CA VAL A 256 -3.68 -7.69 8.03
C VAL A 256 -2.72 -8.01 9.19
N ALA A 257 -2.69 -9.26 9.65
CA ALA A 257 -1.84 -9.67 10.76
C ALA A 257 -0.35 -9.49 10.45
N ALA A 258 0.10 -9.88 9.26
CA ALA A 258 1.49 -9.73 8.85
C ALA A 258 1.93 -8.27 8.71
N VAL A 259 1.07 -7.41 8.16
CA VAL A 259 1.34 -5.97 8.08
C VAL A 259 1.41 -5.37 9.49
N LYS A 260 0.42 -5.62 10.35
CA LYS A 260 0.44 -5.18 11.76
C LYS A 260 1.74 -5.59 12.46
N GLN A 261 2.15 -6.84 12.30
CA GLN A 261 3.37 -7.37 12.91
C GLN A 261 4.62 -6.64 12.41
N ALA A 262 4.75 -6.42 11.10
CA ALA A 262 5.87 -5.66 10.53
C ALA A 262 5.90 -4.19 10.99
N LEU A 263 4.74 -3.58 11.21
CA LEU A 263 4.63 -2.21 11.74
C LEU A 263 4.92 -2.13 13.25
N GLY A 264 4.82 -3.24 13.98
CA GLY A 264 4.89 -3.26 15.44
C GLY A 264 3.63 -2.70 16.12
N GLY A 265 2.52 -2.57 15.38
CA GLY A 265 1.29 -1.98 15.89
C GLY A 265 0.16 -1.97 14.85
N PRO A 266 -1.04 -1.49 15.23
CA PRO A 266 -2.19 -1.40 14.34
C PRO A 266 -1.89 -0.60 13.06
N MET A 267 -2.54 -0.96 11.96
CA MET A 267 -2.35 -0.31 10.65
C MET A 267 -3.54 0.58 10.28
N ALA A 268 -3.48 1.28 9.14
CA ALA A 268 -4.64 2.00 8.64
C ALA A 268 -5.75 1.01 8.21
N PRO A 269 -7.04 1.33 8.41
CA PRO A 269 -8.18 0.47 8.08
C PRO A 269 -8.49 0.48 6.58
N PHE A 270 -7.46 0.38 5.75
CA PHE A 270 -7.54 0.49 4.30
C PHE A 270 -7.12 -0.81 3.63
N PHE A 271 -7.89 -1.20 2.64
CA PHE A 271 -7.65 -2.39 1.85
C PHE A 271 -7.83 -2.10 0.37
N ARG A 272 -6.98 -2.70 -0.46
CA ARG A 272 -7.15 -2.71 -1.92
C ARG A 272 -7.22 -4.16 -2.38
N PHE A 273 -8.15 -4.46 -3.26
CA PHE A 273 -8.28 -5.81 -3.83
C PHE A 273 -7.24 -6.04 -4.94
N PRO A 274 -6.52 -7.17 -4.95
CA PRO A 274 -5.70 -7.58 -6.08
C PRO A 274 -6.50 -7.59 -7.39
N GLU A 275 -5.88 -7.13 -8.46
CA GLU A 275 -6.50 -6.96 -9.79
C GLU A 275 -7.76 -6.07 -9.79
N LEU A 276 -8.01 -5.31 -8.71
CA LEU A 276 -9.23 -4.53 -8.50
C LEU A 276 -10.53 -5.36 -8.65
N ARG A 277 -10.49 -6.62 -8.24
CA ARG A 277 -11.66 -7.52 -8.25
C ARG A 277 -12.32 -7.56 -6.89
N HIS A 278 -13.57 -7.11 -6.81
CA HIS A 278 -14.30 -6.88 -5.56
C HIS A 278 -15.55 -7.79 -5.47
N PRO A 279 -15.42 -9.06 -5.05
CA PRO A 279 -16.59 -9.94 -4.89
C PRO A 279 -17.55 -9.36 -3.83
N PRO A 280 -18.86 -9.27 -4.09
CA PRO A 280 -19.81 -8.63 -3.18
C PRO A 280 -19.79 -9.21 -1.75
N GLU A 281 -19.63 -10.52 -1.62
CA GLU A 281 -19.54 -11.22 -0.33
C GLU A 281 -18.28 -10.85 0.47
N VAL A 282 -17.18 -10.56 -0.22
CA VAL A 282 -15.93 -10.11 0.42
C VAL A 282 -16.02 -8.63 0.77
N VAL A 283 -16.68 -7.81 -0.05
CA VAL A 283 -16.99 -6.42 0.28
C VAL A 283 -17.86 -6.34 1.53
N ALA A 284 -18.88 -7.19 1.64
CA ALA A 284 -19.73 -7.28 2.83
C ALA A 284 -18.92 -7.63 4.08
N TYR A 285 -18.00 -8.60 3.98
CA TYR A 285 -17.09 -8.95 5.08
C TYR A 285 -16.20 -7.78 5.51
N LEU A 286 -15.62 -7.02 4.57
CA LEU A 286 -14.87 -5.80 4.91
C LEU A 286 -15.75 -4.76 5.61
N GLY A 287 -17.05 -4.74 5.30
CA GLY A 287 -18.05 -3.91 6.00
C GLY A 287 -18.20 -4.27 7.47
N GLU A 288 -18.26 -5.56 7.79
CA GLU A 288 -18.27 -6.07 9.18
C GLU A 288 -16.99 -5.68 9.94
N ARG A 289 -15.88 -5.53 9.21
CA ARG A 289 -14.57 -5.14 9.74
C ARG A 289 -14.30 -3.64 9.70
N ASN A 290 -15.25 -2.83 9.21
CA ASN A 290 -15.09 -1.38 9.04
C ASN A 290 -13.81 -1.01 8.27
N VAL A 291 -13.54 -1.71 7.16
CA VAL A 291 -12.34 -1.51 6.34
C VAL A 291 -12.71 -0.79 5.05
N GLY A 292 -12.10 0.38 4.82
CA GLY A 292 -12.30 1.18 3.62
C GLY A 292 -11.64 0.54 2.41
N ILE A 293 -12.33 0.57 1.27
CA ILE A 293 -11.90 -0.10 0.04
C ILE A 293 -11.36 0.93 -0.94
N PHE A 294 -10.08 0.80 -1.33
CA PHE A 294 -9.45 1.67 -2.30
C PHE A 294 -9.35 1.00 -3.67
N SER A 295 -10.14 1.50 -4.62
CA SER A 295 -9.87 1.36 -6.04
C SER A 295 -8.87 2.46 -6.48
N THR A 296 -8.94 2.87 -7.74
CA THR A 296 -8.15 3.95 -8.34
C THR A 296 -9.02 4.83 -9.23
N ASP A 297 -8.53 6.02 -9.53
CA ASP A 297 -9.04 6.87 -10.60
C ASP A 297 -8.21 6.75 -11.88
N LEU A 298 -6.90 6.47 -11.72
CA LEU A 298 -5.94 6.30 -12.79
C LEU A 298 -4.94 5.20 -12.45
N ASP A 299 -5.04 4.08 -13.17
CA ASP A 299 -3.99 3.07 -13.26
C ASP A 299 -2.83 3.60 -14.13
N SER A 300 -1.63 3.67 -13.53
CA SER A 300 -0.40 4.07 -14.20
C SER A 300 0.06 3.10 -15.27
N LEU A 301 -0.37 1.82 -15.18
CA LEU A 301 0.08 0.72 -16.03
C LEU A 301 1.61 0.57 -16.02
N ASP A 302 2.24 0.91 -14.90
CA ASP A 302 3.68 0.90 -14.71
C ASP A 302 4.31 -0.49 -14.88
N TYR A 303 3.57 -1.56 -14.58
CA TYR A 303 3.96 -2.94 -14.89
C TYR A 303 4.14 -3.22 -16.39
N LYS A 304 3.69 -2.32 -17.29
CA LYS A 304 3.89 -2.42 -18.74
C LYS A 304 5.02 -1.53 -19.28
N VAL A 305 5.62 -0.67 -18.46
CA VAL A 305 6.65 0.27 -18.93
C VAL A 305 8.04 -0.36 -18.94
N LYS A 306 8.94 0.21 -19.74
CA LYS A 306 10.32 -0.29 -19.90
C LYS A 306 11.40 0.70 -19.47
N ASN A 307 11.01 1.91 -19.08
CA ASN A 307 11.88 2.98 -18.59
C ASN A 307 11.03 4.01 -17.80
N PRO A 308 11.63 4.89 -16.99
CA PRO A 308 10.86 5.81 -16.16
C PRO A 308 10.16 6.92 -16.96
N GLU A 309 10.73 7.36 -18.09
CA GLU A 309 10.15 8.41 -18.94
C GLU A 309 8.80 7.99 -19.52
N GLN A 310 8.67 6.71 -19.93
CA GLN A 310 7.42 6.17 -20.45
C GLN A 310 6.29 6.19 -19.42
N LEU A 311 6.60 6.00 -18.14
CA LEU A 311 5.60 6.05 -17.07
C LEU A 311 5.00 7.45 -16.98
N VAL A 312 5.86 8.46 -16.85
CA VAL A 312 5.45 9.86 -16.74
C VAL A 312 4.73 10.31 -18.00
N ALA A 313 5.27 10.00 -19.19
CA ALA A 313 4.69 10.38 -20.48
C ALA A 313 3.30 9.78 -20.73
N LYS A 314 3.00 8.58 -20.19
CA LYS A 314 1.68 7.95 -20.30
C LYS A 314 0.70 8.42 -19.22
N LEU A 315 1.19 8.63 -18.00
CA LEU A 315 0.36 8.97 -16.84
C LEU A 315 -0.06 10.45 -16.85
N MET A 316 0.88 11.37 -17.06
CA MET A 316 0.62 12.81 -16.92
C MET A 316 -0.47 13.35 -17.86
N PRO A 317 -0.52 13.01 -19.16
CA PRO A 317 -1.59 13.50 -20.03
C PRO A 317 -2.98 13.02 -19.58
N ARG A 318 -3.09 11.78 -19.12
CA ARG A 318 -4.35 11.21 -18.60
C ARG A 318 -4.76 11.89 -17.30
N LEU A 319 -3.80 12.18 -16.42
CA LEU A 319 -4.05 12.94 -15.19
C LEU A 319 -4.51 14.38 -15.49
N LYS A 320 -3.83 15.10 -16.40
CA LYS A 320 -4.23 16.45 -16.80
C LYS A 320 -5.64 16.48 -17.39
N ALA A 321 -5.96 15.55 -18.29
CA ALA A 321 -7.30 15.44 -18.87
C ALA A 321 -8.38 15.16 -17.82
N ARG A 322 -8.03 14.43 -16.76
CA ARG A 322 -8.95 14.11 -15.66
C ARG A 322 -9.04 15.23 -14.60
N GLY A 323 -7.96 15.97 -14.40
CA GLY A 323 -7.85 17.08 -13.46
C GLY A 323 -7.59 16.72 -12.00
N LYS A 324 -7.81 15.47 -11.58
CA LYS A 324 -7.55 14.98 -10.20
C LYS A 324 -7.58 13.44 -10.15
N GLY A 325 -7.13 12.86 -9.04
CA GLY A 325 -7.48 11.47 -8.73
C GLY A 325 -6.53 10.71 -7.80
N ILE A 326 -6.97 9.51 -7.42
CA ILE A 326 -6.15 8.49 -6.77
C ILE A 326 -5.32 7.78 -7.86
N LEU A 327 -3.99 7.85 -7.77
CA LEU A 327 -3.07 7.19 -8.72
C LEU A 327 -2.62 5.84 -8.18
N LEU A 328 -2.75 4.80 -8.99
CA LEU A 328 -2.23 3.46 -8.70
C LEU A 328 -0.84 3.28 -9.33
N LEU A 329 0.16 3.07 -8.47
CA LEU A 329 1.53 2.71 -8.82
C LEU A 329 1.95 1.48 -8.01
N HIS A 330 3.12 0.92 -8.30
CA HIS A 330 3.65 -0.28 -7.66
C HIS A 330 5.11 -0.05 -7.23
N ASP A 331 5.43 -0.08 -5.94
CA ASP A 331 6.74 0.33 -5.39
C ASP A 331 7.84 -0.75 -5.50
N GLN A 332 7.47 -2.01 -5.69
CA GLN A 332 8.34 -3.12 -6.08
C GLN A 332 8.81 -3.05 -7.54
N ARG A 333 8.26 -2.14 -8.36
CA ARG A 333 8.64 -1.99 -9.77
C ARG A 333 9.85 -1.05 -9.90
N HIS A 334 10.95 -1.59 -10.43
CA HIS A 334 12.19 -0.84 -10.69
C HIS A 334 11.99 0.44 -11.51
N TRP A 335 11.21 0.38 -12.59
CA TRP A 335 10.97 1.56 -13.43
C TRP A 335 10.06 2.59 -12.76
N THR A 336 9.14 2.15 -11.90
CA THR A 336 8.33 3.04 -11.06
C THR A 336 9.21 3.77 -10.07
N ALA A 337 10.04 3.05 -9.31
CA ALA A 337 10.95 3.66 -8.33
C ALA A 337 11.87 4.72 -8.95
N LYS A 338 12.36 4.48 -10.18
CA LYS A 338 13.13 5.49 -10.94
C LYS A 338 12.29 6.65 -11.49
N ALA A 339 11.00 6.45 -11.71
CA ALA A 339 10.12 7.47 -12.27
C ALA A 339 9.53 8.41 -11.20
N VAL A 340 9.41 7.98 -9.94
CA VAL A 340 8.79 8.79 -8.88
C VAL A 340 9.40 10.20 -8.77
N PRO A 341 10.74 10.39 -8.79
CA PRO A 341 11.30 11.75 -8.74
C PRO A 341 10.80 12.64 -9.89
N HIS A 342 10.77 12.12 -11.12
CA HIS A 342 10.31 12.86 -12.29
C HIS A 342 8.79 13.09 -12.25
N LEU A 343 8.02 12.12 -11.76
CA LEU A 343 6.58 12.25 -11.58
C LEU A 343 6.25 13.36 -10.58
N LEU A 344 6.93 13.41 -9.44
CA LEU A 344 6.71 14.46 -8.43
C LEU A 344 7.05 15.84 -8.97
N ALA A 345 8.16 15.96 -9.72
CA ALA A 345 8.53 17.20 -10.39
C ALA A 345 7.45 17.66 -11.40
N GLU A 346 6.90 16.73 -12.20
CA GLU A 346 5.81 17.02 -13.14
C GLU A 346 4.51 17.40 -12.42
N LEU A 347 4.14 16.72 -11.34
CA LEU A 347 2.97 17.09 -10.55
C LEU A 347 3.07 18.52 -10.05
N LYS A 348 4.22 18.88 -9.47
CA LYS A 348 4.53 20.22 -8.98
C LYS A 348 4.50 21.27 -10.09
N ALA A 349 5.19 21.02 -11.20
CA ALA A 349 5.26 21.94 -12.33
C ALA A 349 3.89 22.21 -12.98
N ASN A 350 2.96 21.26 -12.86
CA ASN A 350 1.59 21.39 -13.38
C ASN A 350 0.56 21.78 -12.31
N GLY A 351 1.01 22.20 -11.12
CA GLY A 351 0.14 22.74 -10.07
C GLY A 351 -0.74 21.70 -9.36
N PHE A 352 -0.44 20.41 -9.50
CA PHE A 352 -1.13 19.37 -8.73
C PHE A 352 -0.71 19.43 -7.25
N LYS A 353 -1.65 19.08 -6.38
CA LYS A 353 -1.49 19.10 -4.92
C LYS A 353 -1.61 17.70 -4.37
N ILE A 354 -0.65 17.29 -3.53
CA ILE A 354 -0.71 15.98 -2.88
C ILE A 354 -1.66 16.04 -1.69
N VAL A 355 -2.60 15.12 -1.67
CA VAL A 355 -3.50 14.86 -0.54
C VAL A 355 -3.03 13.57 0.13
N HIS A 356 -2.76 13.65 1.43
CA HIS A 356 -2.45 12.47 2.23
C HIS A 356 -3.74 11.97 2.90
N VAL A 357 -3.91 10.66 2.99
CA VAL A 357 -5.14 10.04 3.49
C VAL A 357 -4.81 9.17 4.69
N VAL A 358 -5.50 9.37 5.80
CA VAL A 358 -5.35 8.62 7.06
C VAL A 358 -6.69 8.05 7.49
N GLY A 359 -6.68 6.92 8.20
CA GLY A 359 -7.90 6.38 8.81
C GLY A 359 -8.21 7.11 10.10
N LYS A 360 -9.50 7.31 10.40
CA LYS A 360 -9.96 7.86 11.67
C LYS A 360 -9.63 6.94 12.85
N GLU A 361 -9.86 5.64 12.67
CA GLU A 361 -9.54 4.60 13.64
C GLU A 361 -8.52 3.64 13.04
N PRO A 362 -7.61 3.06 13.83
CA PRO A 362 -6.72 2.02 13.32
C PRO A 362 -7.48 0.69 13.12
N LEU A 363 -6.93 -0.18 12.27
CA LEU A 363 -7.37 -1.56 12.14
C LEU A 363 -6.40 -2.48 12.88
N ASP A 364 -6.96 -3.22 13.83
CA ASP A 364 -6.27 -4.33 14.47
C ASP A 364 -6.57 -5.66 13.75
N SER A 365 -5.63 -6.59 13.87
CA SER A 365 -5.77 -7.97 13.40
C SER A 365 -6.62 -8.80 14.36
N LEU A 366 -7.09 -9.95 13.88
CA LEU A 366 -7.75 -10.92 14.73
C LEU A 366 -6.70 -11.80 15.46
N PRO A 367 -6.85 -12.08 16.78
CA PRO A 367 -5.84 -12.80 17.56
C PRO A 367 -5.45 -14.18 17.01
N ALA A 368 -6.39 -14.87 16.35
CA ALA A 368 -6.12 -16.17 15.73
C ALA A 368 -5.06 -16.07 14.62
N TYR A 369 -5.06 -14.98 13.86
CA TYR A 369 -4.14 -14.77 12.75
C TYR A 369 -2.77 -14.26 13.22
N ASP A 370 -2.73 -13.46 14.29
CA ASP A 370 -1.46 -13.10 14.95
C ASP A 370 -0.67 -14.34 15.37
N GLN A 371 -1.37 -15.32 15.97
CA GLN A 371 -0.76 -16.58 16.36
C GLN A 371 -0.30 -17.43 15.17
N MET A 372 -0.94 -17.30 14.00
CA MET A 372 -0.51 -17.99 12.78
C MET A 372 0.77 -17.36 12.23
N ILE A 373 0.81 -16.04 12.04
CA ILE A 373 1.98 -15.34 11.50
C ILE A 373 3.20 -15.51 12.42
N ALA A 374 3.03 -15.40 13.73
CA ALA A 374 4.11 -15.59 14.69
C ALA A 374 4.68 -17.04 14.72
N LYS A 375 3.92 -18.03 14.26
CA LYS A 375 4.42 -19.41 14.09
C LYS A 375 5.20 -19.57 12.78
N ASP A 376 4.71 -18.96 11.71
CA ASP A 376 5.32 -19.04 10.38
C ASP A 376 6.69 -18.34 10.32
N GLU A 377 6.89 -17.23 11.04
CA GLU A 377 8.19 -16.54 11.12
C GLU A 377 9.29 -17.33 11.85
N LYS A 378 8.94 -18.31 12.69
CA LYS A 378 9.93 -19.15 13.37
C LYS A 378 10.57 -20.19 12.44
N LEU A 379 10.11 -20.27 11.19
CA LEU A 379 10.78 -20.99 10.12
C LEU A 379 11.79 -20.05 9.45
N PRO A 380 13.03 -20.49 9.15
CA PRO A 380 14.09 -19.59 8.69
C PRO A 380 13.73 -18.95 7.34
N THR A 381 13.18 -17.74 7.39
CA THR A 381 13.18 -16.79 6.28
C THR A 381 14.57 -16.16 6.16
N ALA A 382 14.90 -15.63 4.99
CA ALA A 382 16.25 -15.19 4.58
C ALA A 382 16.89 -14.07 5.44
N ALA A 383 16.29 -13.69 6.56
CA ALA A 383 16.86 -12.85 7.62
C ALA A 383 17.93 -13.57 8.48
N ALA A 384 18.22 -14.86 8.23
CA ALA A 384 19.39 -15.54 8.80
C ALA A 384 20.74 -15.06 8.20
N SER A 385 20.84 -13.80 7.77
CA SER A 385 22.12 -13.13 7.45
C SER A 385 22.72 -12.40 8.66
N ALA A 386 22.09 -12.48 9.83
CA ALA A 386 22.75 -12.19 11.11
C ALA A 386 23.82 -13.26 11.39
N GLY A 387 25.01 -13.03 10.83
CA GLY A 387 26.20 -13.86 11.02
C GLY A 387 26.12 -15.19 10.28
N ARG A 388 26.48 -15.20 8.98
CA ARG A 388 26.96 -16.45 8.37
C ARG A 388 28.11 -16.94 9.26
N PRO A 389 28.03 -18.14 9.87
CA PRO A 389 29.11 -18.61 10.72
C PRO A 389 30.39 -18.64 9.90
N ASP A 390 31.48 -18.11 10.44
CA ASP A 390 32.83 -18.25 9.89
C ASP A 390 33.13 -19.75 9.79
N SER A 391 32.73 -20.34 8.68
CA SER A 391 32.82 -21.77 8.50
C SER A 391 34.31 -22.10 8.33
N LYS A 392 34.80 -23.10 9.08
CA LYS A 392 36.13 -23.72 8.89
C LYS A 392 36.33 -24.35 7.50
N VAL A 393 35.41 -24.13 6.56
CA VAL A 393 35.33 -24.76 5.24
C VAL A 393 36.13 -23.98 4.20
N PHE A 394 36.41 -22.69 4.42
CA PHE A 394 37.20 -21.88 3.49
C PHE A 394 38.30 -21.11 4.21
N ARG A 395 39.52 -21.16 3.64
CA ARG A 395 40.69 -20.35 4.06
C ARG A 395 41.21 -19.63 2.83
N THR A 396 41.43 -18.32 2.93
CA THR A 396 42.12 -17.53 1.90
C THR A 396 43.58 -17.98 1.81
N ILE A 397 44.01 -18.42 0.63
CA ILE A 397 45.41 -18.74 0.32
C ILE A 397 45.93 -17.68 -0.64
N GLY A 398 46.62 -16.66 -0.10
CA GLY A 398 47.37 -15.64 -0.88
C GLY A 398 46.81 -14.22 -0.79
N GLN A 399 47.71 -13.26 -0.60
CA GLN A 399 47.51 -11.82 -0.86
C GLN A 399 48.36 -11.42 -2.06
#